data_AF-A0A3D2US26-F1
#
_entry.id   AF-A0A3D2US26-F1
#
_cell.length_a   1.000
_cell.length_b   1.000
_cell.length_c   1.000
_cell.angle_alpha   90.00
_cell.angle_beta   90.00
_cell.angle_gamma   90.00
#
_symmetry.space_group_name_H-M   'P 1'
#
loop_
_entity.id
_entity.type
_entity.pdbx_description
1 polymer ?
#
loop_
_entity_poly.entity_id
_entity_poly.type
_entity_poly.pdbx_seq_one_letter_code
_entity_poly.pdbx_strand_id
1 'polypeptide(L)' 'MPQSLKNGEVLRDRYTIKEKIGQGGTGNIYLADDLRLQGRLCAIKEVEHNQTLPSDILE' A
#
# COMPACT_ATOMS: atom_id res chain seq x y z
N MET A 1 -5.04 -13.43 -7.27
CA MET A 1 -4.04 -12.34 -7.22
C MET A 1 -4.70 -11.17 -6.55
N PRO A 2 -4.08 -10.53 -5.54
CA PRO A 2 -4.65 -9.35 -4.91
C PRO A 2 -4.87 -8.27 -5.99
N GLN A 3 -5.99 -7.56 -5.87
CA GLN A 3 -6.31 -6.48 -6.78
C GLN A 3 -5.34 -5.33 -6.53
N SER A 4 -4.58 -4.92 -7.56
CA SER A 4 -3.67 -3.78 -7.43
C SER A 4 -4.41 -2.53 -6.99
N LEU A 5 -3.79 -1.77 -6.07
CA LEU A 5 -4.27 -0.46 -5.67
C LEU A 5 -4.39 0.49 -6.86
N LYS A 6 -5.40 1.36 -6.81
CA LYS A 6 -5.71 2.31 -7.89
C LYS A 6 -5.16 3.70 -7.60
N ASN A 7 -4.87 4.45 -8.65
CA ASN A 7 -4.53 5.87 -8.51
C ASN A 7 -5.69 6.63 -7.88
N GLY A 8 -5.38 7.51 -6.93
CA GLY A 8 -6.36 8.27 -6.15
C GLY A 8 -6.95 7.51 -4.96
N GLU A 9 -6.65 6.22 -4.79
CA GLU A 9 -7.08 5.45 -3.63
C GLU A 9 -6.38 5.97 -2.37
N VAL A 10 -7.15 6.16 -1.29
CA VAL A 10 -6.63 6.66 -0.01
C VAL A 10 -6.55 5.50 0.97
N LEU A 11 -5.32 5.17 1.39
CA LEU A 11 -5.07 4.14 2.39
C LEU A 11 -5.03 4.74 3.80
N ARG A 12 -5.81 4.14 4.71
CA ARG A 12 -5.83 4.47 6.15
C ARG A 12 -5.98 5.98 6.41
N ASP A 13 -6.79 6.65 5.58
CA ASP A 13 -7.03 8.10 5.60
C ASP A 13 -5.76 8.96 5.59
N ARG A 14 -4.68 8.45 4.97
CA ARG A 14 -3.37 9.10 5.01
C ARG A 14 -2.62 9.09 3.70
N TYR A 15 -2.60 7.97 2.98
CA TYR A 15 -1.72 7.84 1.81
C TYR A 15 -2.56 7.80 0.55
N THR A 16 -2.44 8.82 -0.30
CA THR A 16 -3.10 8.83 -1.61
C THR A 16 -2.18 8.20 -2.63
N ILE A 17 -2.56 7.06 -3.20
CA ILE A 17 -1.78 6.36 -4.23
C ILE A 17 -1.72 7.20 -5.50
N LYS A 18 -0.52 7.40 -6.04
CA LYS A 18 -0.29 8.15 -7.29
C LYS A 18 -0.04 7.25 -8.48
N GLU A 19 0.86 6.29 -8.33
CA GLU A 19 1.25 5.34 -9.38
C GLU A 19 2.04 4.16 -8.80
N LYS A 20 2.16 3.09 -9.57
CA LYS A 20 3.05 1.97 -9.26
C LYS A 20 4.46 2.31 -9.74
N ILE A 21 5.43 2.22 -8.85
CA ILE A 21 6.85 2.54 -9.13
C ILE A 21 7.77 1.32 -9.08
N GLY A 22 7.24 0.15 -8.71
CA GLY A 22 8.02 -1.08 -8.73
C GLY A 22 7.17 -2.33 -8.57
N GLN A 23 7.70 -3.46 -9.05
CA GLN A 23 7.10 -4.77 -8.89
C GLN A 23 8.21 -5.82 -8.75
N GLY A 24 8.05 -6.75 -7.82
CA GLY A 24 8.93 -7.89 -7.65
C GLY A 24 8.19 -9.11 -7.10
N GLY A 25 8.92 -10.18 -6.78
CA GLY A 25 8.32 -11.42 -6.27
C GLY A 25 7.57 -11.27 -4.94
N THR A 26 7.79 -10.18 -4.19
CA THR A 26 7.12 -9.89 -2.91
C THR A 26 6.01 -8.85 -3.02
N GLY A 27 5.58 -8.49 -4.24
CA GLY A 27 4.44 -7.59 -4.47
C GLY A 27 4.78 -6.31 -5.23
N ASN A 28 3.89 -5.33 -5.14
CA ASN A 28 4.00 -4.03 -5.80
C ASN A 28 4.52 -2.94 -4.84
N ILE A 29 5.18 -1.93 -5.40
CA ILE A 29 5.57 -0.70 -4.70
C ILE A 29 4.88 0.47 -5.40
N TYR A 30 4.26 1.35 -4.60
CA TYR A 30 3.52 2.52 -5.07
C TYR A 30 4.14 3.81 -4.55
N LEU A 31 4.11 4.84 -5.39
CA LEU A 31 4.30 6.21 -4.94
C LEU A 31 2.99 6.74 -4.37
N ALA A 32 3.06 7.40 -3.21
CA ALA A 32 1.90 8.01 -2.58
C ALA A 32 2.22 9.39 -1.98
N ASP A 33 1.23 10.27 -1.95
CA ASP A 33 1.27 11.50 -1.15
C ASP A 33 0.91 11.17 0.31
N ASP A 34 1.66 11.73 1.28
CA ASP A 34 1.31 11.65 2.71
C ASP A 34 0.43 12.86 3.10
N LEU A 35 -0.87 12.62 3.27
CA LEU A 35 -1.86 13.65 3.59
C LEU A 35 -1.64 14.31 4.96
N ARG A 36 -0.85 13.71 5.86
CA ARG A 36 -0.50 14.32 7.15
C ARG A 36 0.71 15.24 7.05
N LEU A 37 1.53 15.10 6.01
CA LEU A 37 2.77 15.84 5.80
C LEU A 37 2.79 16.37 4.38
N GLN A 38 2.17 17.53 4.17
CA GLN A 38 2.01 18.13 2.85
C GLN A 38 3.34 18.18 2.07
N GLY A 39 3.30 17.70 0.82
CA GLY A 39 4.45 17.65 -0.08
C GLY A 39 5.38 16.46 0.15
N ARG A 40 5.19 15.65 1.19
CA ARG A 40 5.96 14.42 1.40
C ARG A 40 5.45 13.30 0.50
N LEU A 41 6.37 12.72 -0.25
CA LEU A 41 6.17 11.49 -1.00
C LEU A 41 6.61 10.27 -0.19
N CYS A 42 5.88 9.18 -0.31
CA CYS A 42 6.18 7.90 0.33
C CYS A 42 6.16 6.76 -0.69
N ALA A 43 7.05 5.78 -0.51
CA ALA A 43 6.92 4.48 -1.14
C ALA A 43 6.08 3.56 -0.24
N ILE A 44 4.97 3.06 -0.75
CA ILE A 44 4.11 2.06 -0.09
C ILE A 44 4.45 0.70 -0.69
N LYS A 45 4.81 -0.28 0.13
CA LYS A 45 5.03 -1.67 -0.31
C LYS A 45 3.82 -2.52 0.08
N GLU A 46 3.21 -3.18 -0.90
CA GLU A 46 2.22 -4.23 -0.64
C GLU A 46 2.90 -5.45 0.00
N VAL A 47 2.24 -6.04 0.99
CA VAL A 47 2.64 -7.29 1.63
C VAL A 47 1.41 -8.19 1.77
N GLU A 48 1.57 -9.48 1.49
CA GLU A 48 0.55 -10.48 1.78
C GLU A 48 0.74 -11.01 3.19
N HIS A 49 -0.36 -11.09 3.96
CA HIS A 49 -0.33 -11.73 5.26
C HIS A 49 -0.26 -13.24 5.09
N ASN A 50 0.44 -13.91 6.00
CA ASN A 50 0.45 -15.36 6.01
C ASN A 50 -0.96 -15.88 6.41
N GLN A 51 -1.61 -16.60 5.49
CA GLN A 51 -2.98 -17.11 5.66
C GLN A 51 -3.09 -18.19 6.74
N THR A 52 -1.98 -18.75 7.21
CA THR A 52 -1.97 -19.70 8.33
C THR A 52 -2.00 -19.01 9.70
N LEU A 53 -1.88 -17.68 9.74
CA LEU A 53 -1.96 -16.94 11.00
C LEU A 53 -3.42 -16.93 11.51
N PRO A 54 -3.62 -17.07 12.83
CA PRO A 54 -4.91 -16.85 13.46
C PRO A 54 -5.50 -15.48 13.07
N SER A 55 -6.81 -15.42 12.82
CA SER A 55 -7.49 -14.23 12.30
C SER A 55 -7.47 -13.04 13.26
N ASP A 56 -7.37 -13.30 14.55
CA ASP A 56 -7.24 -12.33 15.64
C ASP A 56 -5.90 -11.56 15.62
N ILE A 57 -4.91 -12.03 14.86
CA ILE A 57 -3.63 -11.32 14.66
C ILE A 57 -3.75 -10.24 13.56
N LEU A 58 -4.80 -10.30 12.72
CA LEU A 58 -4.96 -9.42 11.55
C LEU A 58 -5.79 -8.15 11.82
N GLU A 59 -6.35 -8.00 13.03
CA GLU A 59 -7.13 -6.82 13.45
C GLU A 59 -6.26 -5.61 13.84
#